data_AF-A0A937X0C1-F1
#
_entry.id   AF-A0A937X0C1-F1
#
_cell.length_a   1.000
_cell.length_b   1.000
_cell.length_c   1.000
_cell.angle_alpha   90.00
_cell.angle_beta   90.00
_cell.angle_gamma   90.00
#
_symmetry.space_group_name_H-M   'P 1'
#
loop_
_entity.id
_entity.type
_entity.pdbx_description
1 polymer ?
#
loop_
_entity_poly.entity_id
_entity_poly.type
_entity_poly.pdbx_seq_one_letter_code
_entity_poly.pdbx_strand_id
1 'polypeptide(L)' 'TCPVCGHCEKANRRSQAQFLCVSCGHAGLADSIGAQNIRRAAINRPIVDNALGVELQTPLLATG' A
#
# COMPACT_ATOMS: atom_id res chain seq x y z
N THR A 1 -2.42 3.29 -9.77
CA THR A 1 -3.56 2.36 -9.85
C THR A 1 -4.70 2.85 -8.98
N CYS A 2 -5.92 2.83 -9.49
CA CYS A 2 -7.11 3.12 -8.71
C CYS A 2 -7.46 1.93 -7.79
N PRO A 3 -7.65 2.14 -6.48
CA PRO A 3 -8.00 1.07 -5.56
C PRO A 3 -9.44 0.57 -5.70
N VAL A 4 -10.29 1.28 -6.45
CA VAL A 4 -11.70 0.93 -6.64
C VAL A 4 -11.90 0.11 -7.91
N CYS A 5 -11.41 0.59 -9.07
CA CYS A 5 -11.65 -0.06 -10.35
C CYS A 5 -10.40 -0.71 -10.99
N GLY A 6 -9.22 -0.57 -10.38
CA GLY A 6 -7.97 -1.11 -10.94
C GLY A 6 -7.36 -0.30 -12.08
N HIS A 7 -8.06 0.71 -12.64
CA HIS A 7 -7.53 1.54 -13.74
C HIS A 7 -6.20 2.19 -13.35
N CYS A 8 -5.19 2.04 -14.20
CA CYS A 8 -3.85 2.59 -13.97
C CYS A 8 -3.50 3.60 -15.06
N GLU A 9 -3.36 4.87 -14.66
CA GLU A 9 -3.05 5.96 -15.57
C GLU A 9 -2.32 7.07 -14.83
N LYS A 10 -1.35 7.73 -15.50
CA LYS A 10 -0.56 8.82 -14.90
C LYS A 10 -1.44 10.01 -14.52
N ALA A 11 -2.46 10.32 -15.33
CA ALA A 11 -3.40 11.41 -15.06
C ALA A 11 -4.22 11.20 -13.77
N ASN A 12 -4.27 9.97 -13.23
CA ASN A 12 -4.96 9.71 -11.97
C ASN A 12 -4.30 10.42 -10.78
N ARG A 13 -3.01 10.75 -10.85
CA ARG A 13 -2.31 11.59 -9.87
C ARG A 13 -2.18 13.00 -10.43
N ARG A 14 -3.13 13.88 -10.07
CA ARG A 14 -3.26 15.24 -10.59
C ARG A 14 -2.16 16.16 -10.08
N SER A 15 -1.75 15.96 -8.83
CA SER A 15 -0.62 16.65 -8.20
C SER A 15 0.07 15.73 -7.19
N GLN A 16 1.11 16.21 -6.51
CA GLN A 16 1.75 15.43 -5.44
C GLN A 16 0.74 14.99 -4.39
N ALA A 17 -0.21 15.86 -4.02
CA ALA A 17 -1.18 15.64 -2.96
C ALA A 17 -2.54 15.08 -3.43
N GLN A 18 -2.91 15.27 -4.69
CA GLN A 18 -4.27 14.94 -5.18
C GLN A 18 -4.30 13.75 -6.14
N PHE A 19 -5.29 12.89 -5.93
CA PHE A 19 -5.64 11.78 -6.81
C PHE A 19 -7.10 11.87 -7.26
N LEU A 20 -7.36 11.57 -8.53
CA LEU A 20 -8.69 11.44 -9.13
C LEU A 20 -8.63 10.40 -10.25
N CYS A 21 -9.32 9.27 -10.11
CA CYS A 21 -9.38 8.27 -11.15
C CYS A 21 -10.21 8.77 -12.35
N VAL A 22 -9.59 8.85 -13.52
CA VAL A 22 -10.26 9.31 -14.75
C VAL A 22 -11.30 8.31 -15.28
N SER A 23 -11.27 7.06 -14.82
CA SER A 23 -12.20 6.01 -15.25
C SER A 23 -13.46 5.92 -14.37
N CYS A 24 -13.31 6.00 -13.04
CA CYS A 24 -14.44 5.80 -12.11
C CYS A 24 -14.74 7.01 -11.21
N GLY A 25 -13.98 8.09 -11.30
CA GLY A 25 -14.19 9.30 -10.50
C GLY A 25 -13.72 9.21 -9.04
N HIS A 26 -13.18 8.08 -8.59
CA HIS A 26 -12.70 7.95 -7.21
C HIS A 26 -11.57 8.96 -6.91
N ALA A 27 -11.72 9.75 -5.85
CA ALA A 27 -10.82 10.85 -5.51
C ALA A 27 -10.35 10.78 -4.04
N GLY A 28 -9.19 11.37 -3.77
CA GLY A 28 -8.64 11.46 -2.42
C GLY A 28 -7.21 11.99 -2.39
N LEU A 29 -6.57 11.92 -1.23
CA LEU A 29 -5.15 12.25 -1.08
C LEU A 29 -4.29 11.17 -1.75
N ALA A 30 -3.34 11.61 -2.59
CA ALA A 30 -2.47 10.72 -3.34
C ALA A 30 -1.63 9.82 -2.43
N ASP A 31 -1.14 10.33 -1.30
CA ASP A 31 -0.35 9.54 -0.34
C ASP A 31 -1.18 8.47 0.37
N SER A 32 -2.43 8.80 0.73
CA SER A 32 -3.36 7.84 1.35
C SER A 32 -3.69 6.68 0.39
N ILE A 33 -3.97 7.02 -0.87
CA ILE A 33 -4.23 6.02 -1.91
C ILE A 33 -2.95 5.22 -2.24
N GLY A 34 -1.79 5.87 -2.27
CA GLY A 34 -0.49 5.21 -2.40
C GLY A 34 -0.27 4.19 -1.29
N ALA A 35 -0.44 4.60 -0.03
CA ALA A 35 -0.31 3.71 1.12
C ALA A 35 -1.32 2.55 1.06
N GLN A 36 -2.56 2.79 0.64
CA GLN A 36 -3.55 1.72 0.44
C GLN A 36 -3.10 0.71 -0.63
N ASN A 37 -2.58 1.20 -1.75
CA ASN A 37 -2.09 0.33 -2.81
C ASN A 37 -0.88 -0.50 -2.34
N ILE A 38 0.05 0.09 -1.58
CA ILE A 38 1.18 -0.65 -0.99
C ILE A 38 0.70 -1.71 0.01
N ARG A 39 -0.27 -1.38 0.89
CA ARG A 39 -0.87 -2.35 1.82
C ARG A 39 -1.53 -3.53 1.12
N ARG A 40 -2.05 -3.33 -0.09
CA ARG A 40 -2.69 -4.37 -0.90
C ARG A 40 -1.72 -5.14 -1.80
N ALA A 41 -0.52 -4.62 -2.01
CA ALA A 41 0.47 -5.26 -2.86
C ALA A 41 1.09 -6.45 -2.13
N ALA A 42 1.22 -7.58 -2.83
CA ALA A 42 2.13 -8.63 -2.41
C ALA A 42 3.56 -8.10 -2.61
N ILE A 43 4.24 -7.75 -1.52
CA ILE A 43 5.62 -7.23 -1.56
C ILE A 43 6.62 -8.34 -1.23
N ASN A 44 7.71 -8.40 -1.99
CA ASN A 44 8.85 -9.22 -1.60
C ASN A 44 9.51 -8.61 -0.36
N ARG A 45 9.67 -9.41 0.69
CA ARG A 45 10.39 -8.96 1.88
C ARG A 45 11.86 -8.74 1.52
N PRO A 46 12.49 -7.66 2.02
CA PRO A 46 13.91 -7.46 1.83
C PRO A 46 14.68 -8.63 2.47
N ILE A 47 15.65 -9.17 1.75
CA ILE A 47 16.60 -10.14 2.30
C ILE A 47 17.61 -9.32 3.09
N VAL A 48 17.43 -9.27 4.41
CA VAL A 48 18.40 -8.67 5.33
C VAL A 48 19.22 -9.78 5.96
N ASP A 49 20.55 -9.63 5.99
CA ASP A 49 21.43 -10.55 6.71
C ASP A 49 21.13 -10.41 8.21
N ASN A 50 20.52 -11.45 8.79
CA ASN A 50 20.07 -11.42 10.18
C ASN A 50 21.25 -11.71 11.12
N ALA A 51 22.20 -10.77 11.20
CA ALA A 51 23.36 -10.90 12.09
C ALA A 51 23.10 -10.40 13.53
N LEU A 52 21.94 -9.80 13.83
CA LEU A 52 21.60 -9.33 15.18
C LEU A 52 20.13 -9.62 15.48
N GLY A 53 19.88 -10.70 16.23
CA GLY A 53 18.55 -11.15 16.61
C GLY A 53 17.74 -10.10 17.38
N VAL A 54 16.74 -9.54 16.72
CA VAL A 54 15.59 -8.90 17.38
C VAL A 54 14.37 -9.75 17.04
N GLU A 55 13.81 -10.41 18.05
CA GLU A 55 12.58 -11.20 17.93
C GLU A 55 11.46 -10.35 17.32
N LEU A 56 11.12 -10.62 16.07
CA LEU A 56 9.88 -10.15 15.46
C LEU A 56 8.73 -10.94 16.08
N GLN A 57 8.12 -10.33 17.09
CA GLN A 57 6.76 -10.57 17.62
C GLN A 57 6.01 -11.74 16.97
N THR A 58 6.13 -12.92 17.57
CA THR A 58 5.10 -13.96 17.50
C THR A 58 3.78 -13.38 17.99
N PRO A 59 2.65 -13.58 17.29
CA PRO A 59 1.35 -13.20 17.82
C PRO A 59 1.07 -14.05 19.07
N LEU A 60 0.70 -13.38 20.16
CA LEU A 60 0.04 -13.98 21.31
C LEU A 60 -1.19 -14.77 20.81
N LEU A 61 -1.05 -16.08 20.66
CA LEU A 61 -2.16 -17.02 20.81
C LEU A 61 -2.02 -17.66 22.19
N ALA A 62 -2.40 -16.88 23.20
CA ALA A 62 -3.00 -17.44 24.39
C ALA A 62 -4.47 -17.72 24.06
N THR A 63 -4.84 -18.98 23.90
CA THR A 63 -6.19 -19.51 24.18
C THR A 63 -6.15 -21.03 24.09
N GLY A 64 -6.48 -21.70 25.21
CA GLY A 64 -6.78 -23.12 25.31
C GLY A 64 -5.87 -23.89 26.23
#